data_AF-A0A1G5QCX3-F1
#
_entry.id   AF-A0A1G5QCX3-F1
#
_cell.length_a   1.000
_cell.length_b   1.000
_cell.length_c   1.000
_cell.angle_alpha   90.00
_cell.angle_beta   90.00
_cell.angle_gamma   90.00
#
_symmetry.space_group_name_H-M   'P 1'
#
loop_
_entity.id
_entity.type
_entity.pdbx_description
1 polymer ?
#
loop_
_entity_poly.entity_id
_entity_poly.type
_entity_poly.pdbx_seq_one_letter_code
_entity_poly.pdbx_strand_id
1 'polypeptide(L)'
;MHPRYALFAVPFLLAGCGGSDGGTGTVDLLVTDAPVDGATAVVVQFDSVELKPADGEAVTFDAAGGQIDLLALQNGETAPLLEGVTVAAGRYNWIRLHVTDGTEASYIELKDGAIHPLTIPSADQSGLKLNRGFTVPQGGGVDFTIDFDLRKSVHEDANGYKLRPTLRIVQTEAAGNIAGTVSGNYEVSGTTPADADADAESGCAAYVYSGSDVVPDDEYANGDSSPLASGALALDESIGAYTYTVSFLGVGDYTVALTCDAAADQPDTDDDITFSSTRNVTVTSGETVMVDFQ
;
A
#
# COMPACT_ATOMS: atom_id res chain seq x y z
N MET A 1 16.97 60.75 -66.20
CA MET A 1 17.64 60.08 -65.06
C MET A 1 16.71 60.08 -63.87
N HIS A 2 16.10 58.93 -63.57
CA HIS A 2 15.37 58.63 -62.33
C HIS A 2 15.58 57.12 -62.07
N PRO A 3 16.12 56.69 -60.92
CA PRO A 3 16.34 55.28 -60.65
C PRO A 3 15.04 54.62 -60.20
N ARG A 4 14.72 53.45 -60.76
CA ARG A 4 13.64 52.58 -60.27
C ARG A 4 14.25 51.56 -59.33
N TYR A 5 13.92 51.65 -58.04
CA TYR A 5 14.33 50.68 -57.03
C TYR A 5 13.52 49.39 -57.20
N ALA A 6 14.22 48.27 -57.39
CA ALA A 6 13.63 46.94 -57.38
C ALA A 6 13.53 46.44 -55.94
N LEU A 7 12.31 46.21 -55.47
CA LEU A 7 12.01 45.63 -54.16
C LEU A 7 12.20 44.11 -54.25
N PHE A 8 13.28 43.60 -53.66
CA PHE A 8 13.53 42.17 -53.50
C PHE A 8 12.76 41.65 -52.29
N ALA A 9 11.71 40.85 -52.51
CA ALA A 9 11.01 40.13 -51.46
C ALA A 9 11.77 38.84 -51.13
N VAL A 10 12.29 38.75 -49.91
CA VAL A 10 12.93 37.53 -49.36
C VAL A 10 11.82 36.65 -48.77
N PRO A 11 11.61 35.41 -49.23
CA PRO A 11 10.68 34.51 -48.58
C PRO A 11 11.31 33.97 -47.30
N PHE A 12 10.74 34.35 -46.15
CA PHE A 12 10.99 33.69 -44.87
C PHE A 12 10.37 32.29 -44.92
N LEU A 13 11.21 31.26 -45.02
CA LEU A 13 10.82 29.88 -44.77
C LEU A 13 10.65 29.74 -43.25
N LEU A 14 9.41 29.83 -42.78
CA LEU A 14 9.04 29.39 -41.44
C LEU A 14 9.19 27.86 -41.38
N ALA A 15 10.28 27.41 -40.76
CA ALA A 15 10.38 26.04 -40.27
C ALA A 15 9.39 25.89 -39.11
N GLY A 16 8.22 25.31 -39.41
CA GLY A 16 7.28 24.88 -38.39
C GLY A 16 7.90 23.75 -37.58
N CYS A 17 8.43 24.08 -36.40
CA CYS A 17 8.69 23.10 -35.35
C CYS A 17 7.33 22.69 -34.77
N GLY A 18 6.86 21.50 -35.10
CA GLY A 18 5.70 20.88 -34.46
C GLY A 18 6.08 20.41 -33.06
N GLY A 19 6.21 21.35 -32.12
CA GLY A 19 6.30 21.06 -30.70
C GLY A 19 4.90 20.82 -30.16
N SER A 20 4.60 19.59 -29.75
CA SER A 20 3.48 19.36 -28.85
C SER A 20 3.84 20.04 -27.53
N ASP A 21 3.16 21.13 -27.19
CA ASP A 21 3.22 21.75 -25.87
C ASP A 21 2.60 20.79 -24.84
N GLY A 22 3.34 19.73 -24.53
CA GLY A 22 3.05 18.84 -23.41
C GLY A 22 3.39 19.58 -22.14
N GLY A 23 2.39 19.96 -21.37
CA GLY A 23 2.62 20.46 -20.02
C GLY A 23 3.28 19.40 -19.14
N THR A 24 3.82 19.83 -18.00
CA THR A 24 4.31 18.93 -16.95
C THR A 24 3.41 18.99 -15.73
N GLY A 25 3.54 17.99 -14.86
CA GLY A 25 3.01 18.00 -13.50
C GLY A 25 3.97 17.26 -12.56
N THR A 26 3.58 17.08 -11.31
CA THR A 26 4.38 16.37 -10.30
C THR A 26 3.72 15.08 -9.85
N VAL A 27 4.54 14.12 -9.44
CA VAL A 27 4.10 12.86 -8.82
C VAL A 27 4.84 12.69 -7.50
N ASP A 28 4.06 12.48 -6.44
CA ASP A 28 4.52 12.00 -5.15
C ASP A 28 4.02 10.55 -5.00
N LEU A 29 4.88 9.67 -4.47
CA LEU A 29 4.55 8.28 -4.24
C LEU A 29 5.06 7.87 -2.87
N LEU A 30 4.15 7.47 -2.00
CA LEU A 30 4.40 7.00 -0.65
C LEU A 30 4.18 5.48 -0.58
N VAL A 31 4.79 4.84 0.40
CA VAL A 31 4.50 3.46 0.79
C VAL A 31 4.09 3.42 2.27
N THR A 32 3.19 2.51 2.61
CA THR A 32 2.70 2.17 3.95
C THR A 32 2.47 0.66 4.02
N ASP A 33 2.07 0.15 5.18
CA ASP A 33 1.89 -1.29 5.38
C ASP A 33 0.70 -1.68 6.26
N ALA A 34 0.17 -2.89 6.01
CA ALA A 34 -0.68 -3.64 6.92
C ALA A 34 0.15 -4.68 7.72
N PRO A 35 -0.07 -4.78 9.04
CA PRO A 35 0.78 -5.55 9.95
C PRO A 35 0.89 -7.02 9.57
N VAL A 36 2.07 -7.61 9.80
CA VAL A 36 2.27 -9.06 9.84
C VAL A 36 2.64 -9.50 11.25
N ASP A 37 2.10 -10.65 11.66
CA ASP A 37 2.35 -11.25 12.96
C ASP A 37 3.69 -12.02 12.98
N GLY A 38 4.25 -12.25 14.17
CA GLY A 38 5.50 -13.02 14.34
C GLY A 38 6.81 -12.33 13.90
N ALA A 39 6.74 -11.23 13.15
CA ALA A 39 7.89 -10.41 12.75
C ALA A 39 8.11 -9.22 13.70
N THR A 40 9.36 -8.74 13.74
CA THR A 40 9.76 -7.47 14.38
C THR A 40 10.26 -6.44 13.38
N ALA A 41 10.66 -6.87 12.18
CA ALA A 41 10.95 -5.99 11.05
C ALA A 41 10.74 -6.74 9.73
N VAL A 42 10.29 -6.01 8.70
CA VAL A 42 10.23 -6.53 7.32
C VAL A 42 10.81 -5.46 6.41
N VAL A 43 12.09 -5.61 6.10
CA VAL A 43 12.86 -4.64 5.34
C VAL A 43 12.85 -5.00 3.87
N VAL A 44 12.51 -4.03 3.02
CA VAL A 44 12.53 -4.16 1.56
C VAL A 44 13.40 -3.07 0.96
N GLN A 45 14.35 -3.46 0.10
CA GLN A 45 15.16 -2.55 -0.70
C GLN A 45 14.38 -2.12 -1.95
N PHE A 46 14.02 -0.84 -2.01
CA PHE A 46 13.44 -0.20 -3.20
C PHE A 46 14.54 0.51 -4.00
N ASP A 47 14.71 0.12 -5.25
CA ASP A 47 15.78 0.62 -6.12
C ASP A 47 15.30 1.78 -7.00
N SER A 48 14.16 1.59 -7.65
CA SER A 48 13.60 2.60 -8.56
C SER A 48 12.11 2.44 -8.77
N VAL A 49 11.47 3.50 -9.24
CA VAL A 49 10.07 3.54 -9.65
C VAL A 49 9.98 3.88 -11.13
N GLU A 50 9.25 3.06 -11.87
CA GLU A 50 9.01 3.26 -13.29
C GLU A 50 7.55 3.65 -13.52
N LEU A 51 7.34 4.77 -14.21
CA LEU A 51 6.04 5.31 -14.56
C LEU A 51 5.82 5.14 -16.07
N LYS A 52 4.71 4.53 -16.49
CA LYS A 52 4.38 4.35 -17.91
C LYS A 52 3.30 5.31 -18.38
N PRO A 53 3.64 6.35 -19.16
CA PRO A 53 2.66 7.14 -19.90
C PRO A 53 1.79 6.26 -20.79
N ALA A 54 0.54 6.67 -21.02
CA ALA A 54 -0.36 5.99 -21.93
C ALA A 54 0.25 5.90 -23.33
N ASP A 55 0.80 7.01 -23.78
CA ASP A 55 1.46 7.19 -25.06
C ASP A 55 2.93 7.59 -24.84
N GLY A 56 3.86 6.67 -25.11
CA GLY A 56 5.31 6.89 -24.92
C GLY A 56 6.02 5.75 -24.21
N GLU A 57 7.33 5.89 -24.02
CA GLU A 57 8.13 4.93 -23.24
C GLU A 57 7.97 5.19 -21.75
N ALA A 58 8.23 4.16 -20.95
CA ALA A 58 8.27 4.30 -19.50
C ALA A 58 9.47 5.14 -19.06
N VAL A 59 9.32 5.82 -17.92
CA VAL A 59 10.33 6.69 -17.33
C VAL A 59 10.65 6.20 -15.94
N THR A 60 11.94 6.02 -15.65
CA THR A 60 12.44 5.49 -14.38
C THR A 60 13.03 6.60 -13.52
N PHE A 61 12.77 6.53 -12.22
CA PHE A 61 13.28 7.42 -11.19
C PHE A 61 13.91 6.58 -10.08
N ASP A 62 15.05 7.00 -9.55
CA ASP A 62 15.62 6.35 -8.37
C ASP A 62 14.67 6.52 -7.18
N ALA A 63 14.51 5.48 -6.37
CA ALA A 63 13.65 5.55 -5.18
C ALA A 63 14.32 6.39 -4.09
N ALA A 64 13.55 7.21 -3.38
CA ALA A 64 14.05 8.06 -2.30
C ALA A 64 14.46 7.26 -1.05
N GLY A 65 13.78 6.14 -0.78
CA GLY A 65 13.82 5.45 0.51
C GLY A 65 14.82 4.29 0.67
N GLY A 66 15.41 3.75 -0.39
CA GLY A 66 16.34 2.60 -0.28
C GLY A 66 15.74 1.42 0.50
N GLN A 67 16.41 0.96 1.57
CA GLN A 67 15.87 -0.02 2.51
C GLN A 67 14.83 0.61 3.43
N ILE A 68 13.60 0.13 3.33
CA ILE A 68 12.47 0.58 4.14
C ILE A 68 11.97 -0.60 4.97
N ASP A 69 11.90 -0.43 6.29
CA ASP A 69 11.16 -1.35 7.16
C ASP A 69 9.67 -1.06 7.01
N LEU A 70 8.97 -1.93 6.27
CA LEU A 70 7.55 -1.78 5.99
C LEU A 70 6.71 -1.94 7.27
N LEU A 71 7.13 -2.83 8.18
CA LEU A 71 6.40 -3.07 9.43
C LEU A 71 6.34 -1.84 10.35
N ALA A 72 7.29 -0.92 10.19
CA ALA A 72 7.31 0.36 10.90
C ALA A 72 6.29 1.39 10.36
N LEU A 73 5.66 1.13 9.21
CA LEU A 73 4.77 2.07 8.50
C LEU A 73 3.28 1.81 8.77
N GLN A 74 2.95 1.26 9.94
CA GLN A 74 1.57 1.01 10.36
C GLN A 74 0.90 2.29 10.88
N ASN A 75 -0.41 2.21 11.12
CA ASN A 75 -1.20 3.29 11.75
C ASN A 75 -1.15 4.64 11.00
N GLY A 76 -1.01 4.60 9.67
CA GLY A 76 -0.95 5.79 8.83
C GLY A 76 0.44 6.39 8.66
N GLU A 77 1.47 5.81 9.25
CA GLU A 77 2.86 6.16 8.96
C GLU A 77 3.21 5.81 7.51
N THR A 78 4.07 6.60 6.88
CA THR A 78 4.44 6.43 5.47
C THR A 78 5.91 6.75 5.22
N ALA A 79 6.46 6.20 4.15
CA ALA A 79 7.79 6.54 3.64
C ALA A 79 7.72 6.94 2.17
N PRO A 80 8.50 7.94 1.72
CA PRO A 80 8.51 8.35 0.33
C PRO A 80 9.30 7.38 -0.56
N LEU A 81 8.70 7.02 -1.70
CA LEU A 81 9.38 6.38 -2.83
C LEU A 81 9.73 7.40 -3.92
N LEU A 82 8.86 8.38 -4.17
CA LEU A 82 9.09 9.52 -5.06
C LEU A 82 8.64 10.82 -4.39
N GLU A 83 9.44 11.88 -4.54
CA GLU A 83 9.16 13.19 -3.96
C GLU A 83 9.13 14.25 -5.09
N GLY A 84 7.93 14.69 -5.45
CA GLY A 84 7.69 15.80 -6.36
C GLY A 84 8.32 15.64 -7.75
N VAL A 85 8.48 14.40 -8.25
CA VAL A 85 9.17 14.18 -9.52
C VAL A 85 8.38 14.79 -10.68
N THR A 86 9.07 15.55 -11.53
CA THR A 86 8.43 16.22 -12.67
C THR A 86 8.27 15.25 -13.83
N VAL A 87 7.03 15.08 -14.29
CA VAL A 87 6.68 14.20 -15.40
C VAL A 87 5.80 14.93 -16.42
N ALA A 88 5.63 14.34 -17.61
CA ALA A 88 4.70 14.86 -18.59
C ALA A 88 3.26 14.77 -18.06
N ALA A 89 2.49 15.84 -18.22
CA ALA A 89 1.07 15.81 -17.92
C ALA A 89 0.35 14.86 -18.90
N GLY A 90 -0.63 14.10 -18.40
CA GLY A 90 -1.38 13.14 -19.19
C GLY A 90 -1.70 11.85 -18.45
N ARG A 91 -2.25 10.90 -19.20
CA ARG A 91 -2.65 9.59 -18.67
C ARG A 91 -1.45 8.67 -18.56
N TYR A 92 -1.41 7.88 -17.49
CA TYR A 92 -0.44 6.82 -17.23
C TYR A 92 -1.18 5.48 -17.11
N ASN A 93 -0.54 4.40 -17.55
CA ASN A 93 -1.13 3.06 -17.58
C ASN A 93 -0.81 2.24 -16.33
N TRP A 94 0.41 2.38 -15.79
CA TRP A 94 0.86 1.61 -14.64
C TRP A 94 2.05 2.28 -13.94
N ILE A 95 2.28 1.86 -12.71
CA ILE A 95 3.47 2.11 -11.89
C ILE A 95 4.17 0.77 -11.68
N ARG A 96 5.49 0.75 -11.67
CA ARG A 96 6.29 -0.44 -11.33
C ARG A 96 7.35 -0.06 -10.31
N LEU A 97 7.43 -0.85 -9.24
CA LEU A 97 8.51 -0.74 -8.26
C LEU A 97 9.57 -1.79 -8.60
N HIS A 98 10.82 -1.37 -8.65
CA HIS A 98 11.97 -2.27 -8.69
C HIS A 98 12.49 -2.43 -7.27
N VAL A 99 12.63 -3.69 -6.86
CA VAL A 99 13.10 -4.08 -5.54
C VAL A 99 14.19 -5.14 -5.70
N THR A 100 15.08 -5.23 -4.72
CA THR A 100 16.15 -6.23 -4.69
C THR A 100 15.94 -7.19 -3.53
N ASP A 101 16.08 -8.50 -3.78
CA ASP A 101 15.88 -9.55 -2.80
C ASP A 101 17.19 -9.97 -2.08
N GLY A 102 17.08 -10.86 -1.09
CA GLY A 102 18.23 -11.41 -0.36
C GLY A 102 18.68 -10.60 0.86
N THR A 103 19.39 -11.25 1.79
CA THR A 103 19.60 -10.77 3.18
C THR A 103 20.22 -9.38 3.31
N GLU A 104 21.08 -8.97 2.36
CA GLU A 104 21.72 -7.64 2.40
C GLU A 104 20.82 -6.52 1.87
N ALA A 105 19.69 -6.87 1.24
CA ALA A 105 18.77 -5.94 0.58
C ALA A 105 17.36 -6.03 1.19
N SER A 106 16.73 -7.21 1.16
CA SER A 106 15.40 -7.45 1.72
C SER A 106 15.38 -8.68 2.64
N TYR A 107 14.88 -8.50 3.85
CA TYR A 107 14.87 -9.52 4.91
C TYR A 107 13.70 -9.35 5.88
N ILE A 108 13.39 -10.42 6.60
CA ILE A 108 12.46 -10.45 7.72
C ILE A 108 13.23 -10.79 9.00
N GLU A 109 12.95 -10.05 10.07
CA GLU A 109 13.41 -10.33 11.43
C GLU A 109 12.22 -10.85 12.25
N LEU A 110 12.40 -11.96 12.93
CA LEU A 110 11.37 -12.60 13.75
C LEU A 110 11.47 -12.19 15.22
N LYS A 111 10.40 -12.41 16.00
CA LYS A 111 10.38 -12.12 17.46
C LYS A 111 11.47 -12.84 18.26
N ASP A 112 12.02 -13.96 17.76
CA ASP A 112 13.13 -14.68 18.40
C ASP A 112 14.53 -14.11 18.02
N GLY A 113 14.57 -13.08 17.17
CA GLY A 113 15.78 -12.42 16.67
C GLY A 113 16.42 -13.11 15.46
N ALA A 114 15.80 -14.15 14.91
CA ALA A 114 16.27 -14.76 13.67
C ALA A 114 16.03 -13.83 12.47
N ILE A 115 17.02 -13.74 11.59
CA ILE A 115 16.95 -12.94 10.35
C ILE A 115 16.98 -13.89 9.16
N HIS A 116 15.99 -13.76 8.29
CA HIS A 116 15.87 -14.56 7.07
C HIS A 116 15.83 -13.68 5.82
N PRO A 117 16.51 -14.06 4.72
CA PRO A 117 16.34 -13.40 3.44
C PRO A 117 14.90 -13.51 2.97
N LEU A 118 14.37 -12.42 2.40
CA LEU A 118 13.16 -12.47 1.59
C LEU A 118 13.55 -12.82 0.16
N THR A 119 12.94 -13.87 -0.39
CA THR A 119 12.94 -14.09 -1.84
C THR A 119 11.77 -13.33 -2.45
N ILE A 120 11.99 -12.54 -3.50
CA ILE A 120 10.95 -11.75 -4.16
C ILE A 120 10.82 -12.21 -5.62
N PRO A 121 9.98 -13.23 -5.94
CA PRO A 121 9.98 -13.86 -7.26
C PRO A 121 9.72 -12.91 -8.44
N SER A 122 8.98 -11.82 -8.19
CA SER A 122 8.66 -10.80 -9.19
C SER A 122 9.79 -9.78 -9.42
N ALA A 123 10.77 -9.67 -8.51
CA ALA A 123 11.86 -8.68 -8.59
C ALA A 123 12.65 -8.82 -9.90
N ASP A 124 13.21 -10.00 -10.15
CA ASP A 124 14.04 -10.31 -11.32
C ASP A 124 13.25 -10.42 -12.65
N GLN A 125 11.93 -10.50 -12.58
CA GLN A 125 11.08 -10.71 -13.75
C GLN A 125 10.48 -9.41 -14.28
N SER A 126 9.70 -8.75 -13.44
CA SER A 126 8.84 -7.65 -13.88
C SER A 126 8.76 -6.49 -12.89
N GLY A 127 9.50 -6.54 -11.78
CA GLY A 127 9.22 -5.71 -10.62
C GLY A 127 7.80 -5.90 -10.08
N LEU A 128 7.42 -5.06 -9.11
CA LEU A 128 6.11 -5.04 -8.50
C LEU A 128 5.23 -4.07 -9.28
N LYS A 129 4.41 -4.61 -10.19
CA LYS A 129 3.65 -3.80 -11.15
C LYS A 129 2.22 -3.54 -10.68
N LEU A 130 1.89 -2.28 -10.47
CA LEU A 130 0.54 -1.78 -10.19
C LEU A 130 -0.15 -1.40 -11.50
N ASN A 131 -1.08 -2.25 -11.96
CA ASN A 131 -1.87 -2.00 -13.17
C ASN A 131 -3.05 -1.03 -12.92
N ARG A 132 -2.80 0.11 -12.27
CA ARG A 132 -3.79 1.17 -12.06
C ARG A 132 -3.41 2.39 -12.88
N GLY A 133 -4.27 2.76 -13.83
CA GLY A 133 -4.09 3.98 -14.60
C GLY A 133 -4.41 5.22 -13.77
N PHE A 134 -3.66 6.30 -13.99
CA PHE A 134 -3.87 7.60 -13.36
C PHE A 134 -3.65 8.74 -14.36
N THR A 135 -3.96 9.97 -13.98
CA THR A 135 -3.76 11.15 -14.83
C THR A 135 -3.01 12.21 -14.05
N VAL A 136 -1.88 12.67 -14.58
CA VAL A 136 -1.13 13.80 -14.06
C VAL A 136 -1.69 15.09 -14.68
N PRO A 137 -2.26 16.01 -13.89
CA PRO A 137 -2.79 17.27 -14.41
C PRO A 137 -1.66 18.21 -14.84
N GLN A 138 -1.91 19.00 -15.89
CA GLN A 138 -0.97 20.05 -16.32
C GLN A 138 -0.84 21.12 -15.23
N GLY A 139 0.39 21.35 -14.76
CA GLY A 139 0.73 22.32 -13.72
C GLY A 139 0.29 21.93 -12.30
N GLY A 140 -0.27 20.72 -12.11
CA GLY A 140 -0.67 20.20 -10.80
C GLY A 140 0.12 18.96 -10.41
N GLY A 141 -0.19 18.43 -9.24
CA GLY A 141 0.42 17.22 -8.69
C GLY A 141 -0.60 16.10 -8.49
N VAL A 142 -0.09 14.87 -8.37
CA VAL A 142 -0.82 13.72 -7.85
C VAL A 142 0.00 13.08 -6.76
N ASP A 143 -0.67 12.72 -5.66
CA ASP A 143 -0.09 12.05 -4.50
C ASP A 143 -0.79 10.70 -4.32
N PHE A 144 0.01 9.65 -4.21
CA PHE A 144 -0.47 8.29 -4.01
C PHE A 144 0.23 7.64 -2.83
N THR A 145 -0.53 6.83 -2.10
CA THR A 145 0.02 5.87 -1.13
C THR A 145 -0.18 4.46 -1.67
N ILE A 146 0.92 3.71 -1.71
CA ILE A 146 0.92 2.26 -1.92
C ILE A 146 0.84 1.61 -0.55
N ASP A 147 -0.25 0.92 -0.32
CA ASP A 147 -0.45 0.04 0.83
C ASP A 147 0.05 -1.36 0.46
N PHE A 148 1.13 -1.76 1.11
CA PHE A 148 1.69 -3.09 1.03
C PHE A 148 0.97 -3.92 2.09
N ASP A 149 0.30 -5.02 1.74
CA ASP A 149 -0.33 -5.84 2.77
C ASP A 149 0.65 -6.94 3.18
N LEU A 150 1.50 -6.71 4.20
CA LEU A 150 2.49 -7.72 4.59
C LEU A 150 1.84 -9.03 5.07
N ARG A 151 0.68 -8.99 5.75
CA ARG A 151 -0.02 -10.22 6.17
C ARG A 151 -0.35 -11.11 4.97
N LYS A 152 -0.84 -10.50 3.87
CA LYS A 152 -1.09 -11.22 2.62
C LYS A 152 0.15 -11.55 1.81
N SER A 153 1.25 -10.82 2.02
CA SER A 153 2.40 -10.82 1.11
C SER A 153 3.56 -11.68 1.58
N VAL A 154 3.69 -11.93 2.89
CA VAL A 154 4.75 -12.75 3.46
C VAL A 154 4.28 -14.19 3.52
N HIS A 155 5.00 -15.07 2.85
CA HIS A 155 4.72 -16.49 2.79
C HIS A 155 5.93 -17.28 3.31
N GLU A 156 5.70 -18.22 4.22
CA GLU A 156 6.72 -19.16 4.66
C GLU A 156 6.51 -20.53 4.00
N ASP A 157 7.57 -21.09 3.42
CA ASP A 157 7.57 -22.49 2.99
C ASP A 157 8.88 -23.19 3.34
N ALA A 158 9.02 -24.47 2.94
CA ALA A 158 10.21 -25.28 3.22
C ALA A 158 11.53 -24.68 2.69
N ASN A 159 11.49 -23.67 1.81
CA ASN A 159 12.65 -22.96 1.27
C ASN A 159 12.91 -21.61 1.95
N GLY A 160 12.12 -21.23 2.96
CA GLY A 160 12.23 -19.98 3.71
C GLY A 160 11.11 -18.98 3.37
N TYR A 161 11.42 -17.69 3.56
CA TYR A 161 10.43 -16.61 3.44
C TYR A 161 10.41 -16.03 2.02
N LYS A 162 9.19 -15.85 1.51
CA LYS A 162 8.91 -15.27 0.20
C LYS A 162 8.01 -14.06 0.36
N LEU A 163 8.33 -13.01 -0.37
CA LEU A 163 7.46 -11.85 -0.52
C LEU A 163 6.76 -11.94 -1.86
N ARG A 164 5.44 -12.18 -1.85
CA ARG A 164 4.54 -12.13 -3.02
C ARG A 164 3.60 -10.93 -2.83
N PRO A 165 3.97 -9.74 -3.33
CA PRO A 165 3.32 -8.52 -2.89
C PRO A 165 1.87 -8.42 -3.33
N THR A 166 0.98 -8.29 -2.35
CA THR A 166 -0.39 -7.81 -2.53
C THR A 166 -0.38 -6.31 -2.28
N LEU A 167 -0.46 -5.54 -3.36
CA LEU A 167 -0.34 -4.08 -3.32
C LEU A 167 -1.67 -3.41 -3.65
N ARG A 168 -2.03 -2.43 -2.84
CA ARG A 168 -3.14 -1.52 -3.07
C ARG A 168 -2.59 -0.11 -3.25
N ILE A 169 -3.21 0.67 -4.12
CA ILE A 169 -2.81 2.07 -4.34
C ILE A 169 -4.04 2.95 -4.31
N VAL A 170 -3.95 4.04 -3.55
CA VAL A 170 -4.99 5.06 -3.41
C VAL A 170 -4.40 6.45 -3.61
N GLN A 171 -5.25 7.40 -3.99
CA GLN A 171 -4.85 8.81 -3.93
C GLN A 171 -4.89 9.24 -2.46
N THR A 172 -3.78 9.76 -1.96
CA THR A 172 -3.54 10.05 -0.54
C THR A 172 -4.65 10.93 0.04
N GLU A 173 -4.94 12.05 -0.62
CA GLU A 173 -5.97 13.01 -0.18
C GLU A 173 -7.42 12.49 -0.32
N ALA A 174 -7.63 11.50 -1.19
CA ALA A 174 -8.96 10.92 -1.43
C ALA A 174 -9.28 9.74 -0.50
N ALA A 175 -8.28 9.27 0.25
CA ALA A 175 -8.41 8.13 1.14
C ALA A 175 -8.94 8.54 2.52
N GLY A 176 -9.64 7.63 3.19
CA GLY A 176 -10.05 7.77 4.59
C GLY A 176 -9.50 6.62 5.43
N ASN A 177 -9.81 6.64 6.72
CA ASN A 177 -9.31 5.64 7.67
C ASN A 177 -10.45 5.08 8.52
N ILE A 178 -10.28 3.84 8.98
CA ILE A 178 -11.08 3.27 10.07
C ILE A 178 -10.15 3.16 11.28
N ALA A 179 -10.59 3.64 12.43
CA ALA A 179 -9.90 3.44 13.69
C ALA A 179 -10.90 2.98 14.76
N GLY A 180 -10.41 2.43 15.86
CA GLY A 180 -11.31 1.98 16.91
C GLY A 180 -10.59 1.62 18.19
N THR A 181 -11.37 1.60 19.27
CA THR A 181 -10.96 1.04 20.55
C THR A 181 -11.60 -0.32 20.77
N VAL A 182 -10.84 -1.23 21.39
CA VAL A 182 -11.28 -2.57 21.76
C VAL A 182 -11.05 -2.75 23.25
N SER A 183 -12.11 -3.09 23.99
CA SER A 183 -12.01 -3.44 25.40
C SER A 183 -11.09 -4.65 25.57
N GLY A 184 -10.17 -4.61 26.53
CA GLY A 184 -9.27 -5.75 26.79
C GLY A 184 -10.00 -7.02 27.26
N ASN A 185 -11.27 -6.91 27.67
CA ASN A 185 -12.12 -8.06 28.02
C ASN A 185 -13.12 -8.43 26.91
N TYR A 186 -13.01 -7.82 25.73
CA TYR A 186 -13.87 -8.17 24.60
C TYR A 186 -13.51 -9.58 24.12
N GLU A 187 -14.43 -10.53 24.25
CA GLU A 187 -14.21 -11.91 23.87
C GLU A 187 -14.50 -12.12 22.37
N VAL A 188 -13.51 -12.64 21.64
CA VAL A 188 -13.65 -13.22 20.31
C VAL A 188 -13.52 -14.73 20.47
N SER A 189 -14.65 -15.44 20.39
CA SER A 189 -14.71 -16.91 20.52
C SER A 189 -14.06 -17.48 21.79
N GLY A 190 -13.99 -16.70 22.87
CA GLY A 190 -13.39 -17.08 24.14
C GLY A 190 -11.94 -16.65 24.35
N THR A 191 -11.35 -15.95 23.37
CA THR A 191 -10.04 -15.31 23.48
C THR A 191 -10.22 -13.81 23.55
N THR A 192 -9.54 -13.14 24.48
CA THR A 192 -9.51 -11.67 24.55
C THR A 192 -8.22 -11.11 23.94
N PRO A 193 -8.18 -9.82 23.56
CA PRO A 193 -6.92 -9.17 23.20
C PRO A 193 -5.81 -9.29 24.23
N ALA A 194 -6.15 -9.27 25.51
CA ALA A 194 -5.18 -9.45 26.58
C ALA A 194 -4.62 -10.89 26.65
N ASP A 195 -5.44 -11.90 26.32
CA ASP A 195 -4.99 -13.29 26.24
C ASP A 195 -4.08 -13.50 25.02
N ALA A 196 -4.45 -12.94 23.87
CA ALA A 196 -3.67 -13.04 22.64
C ALA A 196 -2.31 -12.35 22.75
N ASP A 197 -2.22 -11.17 23.37
CA ASP A 197 -0.94 -10.50 23.62
C ASP A 197 0.03 -11.31 24.49
N ALA A 198 -0.52 -12.13 25.40
CA ALA A 198 0.28 -12.98 26.29
C ALA A 198 0.83 -14.21 25.57
N ASP A 199 0.36 -14.51 24.36
CA ASP A 199 0.75 -15.66 23.55
C ASP A 199 1.41 -15.19 22.24
N ALA A 200 2.68 -15.54 22.04
CA ALA A 200 3.42 -15.11 20.86
C ALA A 200 2.89 -15.70 19.54
N GLU A 201 2.12 -16.80 19.62
CA GLU A 201 1.49 -17.50 18.49
C GLU A 201 0.04 -17.05 18.26
N SER A 202 -0.49 -16.16 19.11
CA SER A 202 -1.80 -15.53 18.95
C SER A 202 -1.64 -14.05 18.56
N GLY A 203 -2.65 -13.49 17.90
CA GLY A 203 -2.63 -12.10 17.48
C GLY A 203 -4.03 -11.60 17.19
N CYS A 204 -4.40 -10.44 17.73
CA CYS A 204 -5.67 -9.82 17.38
C CYS A 204 -5.49 -8.76 16.30
N ALA A 205 -6.41 -8.79 15.33
CA ALA A 205 -6.47 -7.83 14.26
C ALA A 205 -7.91 -7.44 13.95
N ALA A 206 -8.09 -6.20 13.50
CA ALA A 206 -9.30 -5.73 12.87
C ALA A 206 -9.19 -5.98 11.36
N TYR A 207 -10.09 -6.80 10.82
CA TYR A 207 -10.18 -7.07 9.39
C TYR A 207 -11.29 -6.23 8.78
N VAL A 208 -10.97 -5.60 7.66
CA VAL A 208 -11.86 -4.68 6.94
C VAL A 208 -12.22 -5.29 5.59
N TYR A 209 -13.49 -5.58 5.37
CA TYR A 209 -14.02 -6.15 4.13
C TYR A 209 -14.76 -5.09 3.33
N SER A 210 -14.66 -5.15 2.00
CA SER A 210 -15.39 -4.23 1.12
C SER A 210 -16.88 -4.57 1.07
N GLY A 211 -17.75 -3.58 1.26
CA GLY A 211 -19.20 -3.75 1.28
C GLY A 211 -19.78 -3.89 2.69
N SER A 212 -21.10 -3.86 2.79
CA SER A 212 -21.84 -4.04 4.06
C SER A 212 -22.32 -5.46 4.23
N ASP A 213 -22.51 -5.88 5.48
CA ASP A 213 -23.05 -7.19 5.87
C ASP A 213 -22.24 -8.37 5.29
N VAL A 214 -20.94 -8.16 5.11
CA VAL A 214 -20.02 -9.23 4.69
C VAL A 214 -19.92 -10.27 5.81
N VAL A 215 -19.96 -11.55 5.45
CA VAL A 215 -19.63 -12.63 6.37
C VAL A 215 -18.11 -12.76 6.37
N PRO A 216 -17.41 -12.45 7.48
CA PRO A 216 -15.95 -12.50 7.52
C PRO A 216 -15.42 -13.90 7.20
N ASP A 217 -14.26 -13.91 6.56
CA ASP A 217 -13.50 -15.12 6.21
C ASP A 217 -12.00 -14.80 6.32
N ASP A 218 -11.18 -15.84 6.28
CA ASP A 218 -9.73 -15.74 6.41
C ASP A 218 -9.03 -15.02 5.24
N GLU A 219 -7.71 -14.84 5.37
CA GLU A 219 -6.85 -14.28 4.33
C GLU A 219 -6.48 -15.29 3.24
N TYR A 220 -7.45 -15.99 2.67
CA TYR A 220 -7.16 -16.98 1.63
C TYR A 220 -7.16 -16.38 0.21
N ALA A 221 -6.05 -16.53 -0.54
CA ALA A 221 -5.93 -16.00 -1.90
C ALA A 221 -7.00 -16.49 -2.91
N ASN A 222 -7.70 -17.59 -2.63
CA ASN A 222 -8.81 -18.09 -3.44
C ASN A 222 -10.17 -18.05 -2.71
N GLY A 223 -10.24 -17.41 -1.54
CA GLY A 223 -11.45 -17.24 -0.76
C GLY A 223 -12.43 -16.29 -1.44
N ASP A 224 -13.72 -16.53 -1.22
CA ASP A 224 -14.78 -15.67 -1.77
C ASP A 224 -14.97 -14.37 -0.96
N SER A 225 -14.36 -14.27 0.23
CA SER A 225 -14.57 -13.16 1.16
C SER A 225 -13.33 -12.76 1.98
N SER A 226 -12.15 -12.72 1.35
CA SER A 226 -10.93 -12.25 2.03
C SER A 226 -11.03 -10.76 2.42
N PRO A 227 -10.37 -10.33 3.50
CA PRO A 227 -10.30 -8.93 3.87
C PRO A 227 -9.74 -8.06 2.74
N LEU A 228 -10.08 -6.77 2.73
CA LEU A 228 -9.39 -5.80 1.87
C LEU A 228 -8.06 -5.36 2.50
N ALA A 229 -8.07 -5.16 3.81
CA ALA A 229 -6.97 -4.65 4.61
C ALA A 229 -7.20 -5.02 6.08
N SER A 230 -6.16 -4.87 6.88
CA SER A 230 -6.18 -5.24 8.28
C SER A 230 -5.36 -4.30 9.14
N GLY A 231 -5.65 -4.24 10.44
CA GLY A 231 -4.92 -3.44 11.42
C GLY A 231 -4.70 -4.23 12.71
N ALA A 232 -3.47 -4.26 13.20
CA ALA A 232 -3.12 -4.94 14.43
C ALA A 232 -3.70 -4.18 15.62
N LEU A 233 -4.13 -4.93 16.64
CA LEU A 233 -4.51 -4.34 17.90
C LEU A 233 -3.24 -4.10 18.73
N ALA A 234 -3.14 -2.91 19.32
CA ALA A 234 -2.07 -2.56 20.26
C ALA A 234 -2.67 -1.92 21.51
N LEU A 235 -2.19 -2.33 22.68
CA LEU A 235 -2.61 -1.77 23.96
C LEU A 235 -2.15 -0.31 24.08
N ASP A 236 -3.09 0.62 24.21
CA ASP A 236 -2.82 1.98 24.66
C ASP A 236 -2.98 2.03 26.19
N GLU A 237 -1.84 1.98 26.89
CA GLU A 237 -1.78 2.03 28.36
C GLU A 237 -2.39 3.33 28.94
N SER A 238 -2.45 4.42 28.17
CA SER A 238 -2.95 5.70 28.64
C SER A 238 -4.47 5.71 28.82
N ILE A 239 -5.18 4.94 27.98
CA ILE A 239 -6.64 4.78 28.04
C ILE A 239 -7.08 3.40 28.55
N GLY A 240 -6.15 2.45 28.67
CA GLY A 240 -6.42 1.10 29.17
C GLY A 240 -7.27 0.27 28.21
N ALA A 241 -7.14 0.52 26.91
CA ALA A 241 -7.87 -0.18 25.85
C ALA A 241 -6.93 -0.49 24.68
N TYR A 242 -7.26 -1.52 23.93
CA TYR A 242 -6.60 -1.80 22.67
C TYR A 242 -7.08 -0.82 21.61
N THR A 243 -6.19 -0.47 20.70
CA THR A 243 -6.48 0.42 19.57
C THR A 243 -6.04 -0.24 18.28
N TYR A 244 -6.73 0.08 17.19
CA TYR A 244 -6.33 -0.31 15.85
C TYR A 244 -6.61 0.83 14.88
N THR A 245 -5.84 0.88 13.81
CA THR A 245 -6.07 1.79 12.68
C THR A 245 -5.85 1.04 11.37
N VAL A 246 -6.79 1.18 10.44
CA VAL A 246 -6.67 0.75 9.05
C VAL A 246 -6.74 1.99 8.17
N SER A 247 -5.61 2.37 7.60
CA SER A 247 -5.43 3.63 6.91
C SER A 247 -5.58 3.51 5.40
N PHE A 248 -5.68 4.67 4.74
CA PHE A 248 -5.63 4.79 3.29
C PHE A 248 -6.74 4.02 2.55
N LEU A 249 -7.90 3.78 3.17
CA LEU A 249 -9.03 3.11 2.54
C LEU A 249 -9.71 4.01 1.50
N GLY A 250 -10.22 3.40 0.43
CA GLY A 250 -11.04 4.12 -0.53
C GLY A 250 -12.35 4.59 0.09
N VAL A 251 -12.98 5.61 -0.49
CA VAL A 251 -14.37 5.96 -0.16
C VAL A 251 -15.29 4.78 -0.50
N GLY A 252 -16.14 4.39 0.45
CA GLY A 252 -17.06 3.27 0.27
C GLY A 252 -17.63 2.74 1.57
N ASP A 253 -18.50 1.74 1.44
CA ASP A 253 -19.04 1.00 2.58
C ASP A 253 -18.16 -0.22 2.87
N TYR A 254 -17.99 -0.52 4.15
CA TYR A 254 -17.12 -1.56 4.67
C TYR A 254 -17.78 -2.32 5.82
N THR A 255 -17.34 -3.55 6.01
CA THR A 255 -17.66 -4.39 7.16
C THR A 255 -16.38 -4.62 7.95
N VAL A 256 -16.42 -4.41 9.27
CA VAL A 256 -15.29 -4.62 10.18
C VAL A 256 -15.60 -5.77 11.11
N ALA A 257 -14.64 -6.67 11.29
CA ALA A 257 -14.69 -7.74 12.28
C ALA A 257 -13.34 -7.85 12.99
N LEU A 258 -13.35 -8.31 14.24
CA LEU A 258 -12.14 -8.65 14.97
C LEU A 258 -11.91 -10.15 14.90
N THR A 259 -10.66 -10.56 14.75
CA THR A 259 -10.19 -11.90 15.07
C THR A 259 -9.09 -11.80 16.12
N CYS A 260 -8.93 -12.84 16.94
CA CYS A 260 -7.78 -13.03 17.83
C CYS A 260 -6.93 -14.23 17.46
N ASP A 261 -7.19 -14.78 16.27
CA ASP A 261 -6.45 -15.88 15.64
C ASP A 261 -5.63 -15.36 14.44
N ALA A 262 -5.36 -14.05 14.34
CA ALA A 262 -4.74 -13.42 13.16
C ALA A 262 -3.35 -13.98 12.83
N ALA A 263 -2.61 -14.45 13.84
CA ALA A 263 -1.32 -15.09 13.65
C ALA A 263 -1.40 -16.50 13.05
N ALA A 264 -2.57 -17.16 13.18
CA ALA A 264 -2.84 -18.45 12.56
C ALA A 264 -3.38 -18.33 11.12
N ASP A 265 -3.75 -17.12 10.69
CA ASP A 265 -4.26 -16.84 9.35
C ASP A 265 -3.10 -16.75 8.34
N GLN A 266 -2.97 -17.76 7.49
CA GLN A 266 -1.85 -17.88 6.56
C GLN A 266 -2.31 -17.67 5.11
N PRO A 267 -1.64 -16.79 4.33
CA PRO A 267 -2.15 -16.36 3.03
C PRO A 267 -2.20 -17.44 1.93
N ASP A 268 -1.58 -18.60 2.15
CA ASP A 268 -1.56 -19.73 1.20
C ASP A 268 -2.53 -20.86 1.58
N THR A 269 -3.18 -20.81 2.75
CA THR A 269 -4.07 -21.87 3.27
C THR A 269 -5.47 -21.34 3.56
N ASP A 270 -6.42 -22.29 3.57
CA ASP A 270 -7.82 -22.05 3.95
C ASP A 270 -7.92 -22.46 5.42
N ASP A 271 -7.87 -21.45 6.29
CA ASP A 271 -7.73 -21.56 7.73
C ASP A 271 -9.06 -21.26 8.44
N ASP A 272 -9.39 -22.07 9.44
CA ASP A 272 -10.61 -21.86 10.24
C ASP A 272 -10.40 -20.70 11.24
N ILE A 273 -10.54 -19.46 10.76
CA ILE A 273 -10.39 -18.25 11.57
C ILE A 273 -11.71 -17.85 12.22
N THR A 274 -11.64 -17.55 13.53
CA THR A 274 -12.83 -17.10 14.25
C THR A 274 -12.94 -15.58 14.29
N PHE A 275 -14.18 -15.10 14.13
CA PHE A 275 -14.46 -13.66 14.07
C PHE A 275 -15.50 -13.24 15.09
N SER A 276 -15.40 -11.99 15.51
CA SER A 276 -16.40 -11.31 16.31
C SER A 276 -17.68 -11.04 15.52
N SER A 277 -18.71 -10.54 16.20
CA SER A 277 -19.83 -9.87 15.50
C SER A 277 -19.30 -8.72 14.61
N THR A 278 -19.93 -8.50 13.46
CA THR A 278 -19.50 -7.48 12.50
C THR A 278 -20.03 -6.08 12.82
N ARG A 279 -19.41 -5.07 12.24
CA ARG A 279 -19.84 -3.66 12.26
C ARG A 279 -19.75 -3.08 10.85
N ASN A 280 -20.82 -2.49 10.35
CA ASN A 280 -20.78 -1.76 9.07
C ASN A 280 -20.34 -0.31 9.30
N VAL A 281 -19.56 0.22 8.37
CA VAL A 281 -19.07 1.60 8.39
C VAL A 281 -18.95 2.15 6.97
N THR A 282 -19.18 3.44 6.80
CA THR A 282 -18.94 4.14 5.54
C THR A 282 -17.70 5.02 5.70
N VAL A 283 -16.69 4.80 4.88
CA VAL A 283 -15.49 5.63 4.79
C VAL A 283 -15.72 6.76 3.78
N THR A 284 -15.40 7.97 4.22
CA THR A 284 -15.46 9.22 3.46
C THR A 284 -14.05 9.77 3.26
N SER A 285 -13.86 10.53 2.18
CA SER A 285 -12.56 11.10 1.82
C SER A 285 -11.98 11.97 2.93
N GLY A 286 -10.74 11.70 3.33
CA GLY A 286 -9.99 12.50 4.30
C GLY A 286 -10.46 12.38 5.75
N GLU A 287 -11.40 11.48 6.06
CA GLU A 287 -11.94 11.31 7.41
C GLU A 287 -11.46 10.00 8.05
N THR A 288 -11.29 10.03 9.37
CA THR A 288 -11.16 8.82 10.19
C THR A 288 -12.49 8.53 10.85
N VAL A 289 -13.05 7.34 10.59
CA VAL A 289 -14.31 6.90 11.19
C VAL A 289 -14.03 5.91 12.31
N MET A 290 -14.72 6.08 13.44
CA MET A 290 -14.53 5.25 14.63
C MET A 290 -15.45 4.03 14.63
N VAL A 291 -14.89 2.84 14.87
CA VAL A 291 -15.60 1.57 15.02
C VAL A 291 -15.10 0.86 16.28
N ASP A 292 -15.83 1.04 17.38
CA ASP A 292 -15.44 0.48 18.68
C ASP A 292 -16.05 -0.90 18.95
N PHE A 293 -15.30 -1.71 19.71
CA PHE A 293 -15.72 -3.01 20.23
C PHE A 293 -15.56 -3.01 21.75
N GLN A 294 -16.65 -3.20 22.50
CA GLN A 294 -16.69 -3.00 23.95
C GLN A 294 -17.29 -4.21 24.65
#